data_AF-A0A521BRA5-F1
#
_entry.id   AF-A0A521BRA5-F1
#
_cell.length_a   1.000
_cell.length_b   1.000
_cell.length_c   1.000
_cell.angle_alpha   90.00
_cell.angle_beta   90.00
_cell.angle_gamma   90.00
#
_symmetry.space_group_name_H-M   'P 1'
#
loop_
_entity.id
_entity.type
_entity.pdbx_description
1 polymer ?
#
loop_
_entity_poly.entity_id
_entity_poly.type
_entity_poly.pdbx_seq_one_letter_code
_entity_poly.pdbx_strand_id
1 'polypeptide(L)'
;MKTSLSLILCFCITLEANAQNNITPSPIIFIYDASGSMWGQMQGQTKMEIATEVLTTAISKLPDNQKIGLVAYGHRKEGDCADVEFLVDAESGSKAEVITSIKGIKPLGKTPLAYSASQVIDKLRQTKLSATVILITDGIESCDGNICNVIKAAKEEGIDFKIHIIGFGLKSGETGQLQCAAQAGNGYYYDASDADGLSDVLQQATAITIDKPEGNVSVYAIKNGIPIDAWIKAYDIVAKRRPISVRTYGDTAYFYLPPSKYNFEVRPLGGSDVDMITIPNIESFEDKMVHQTISFDGGILGITTTNNGKNWDCIVKLFDANNKMAAYVRTYQTPKEVEVNPGIYKITVQALAMNGTETKTQIKDLTIIAGQSTPVSYDFKTGNFQIYTKAGNENIDAVVTVKETSTGTRVASSRTYTKGAKFLLNPGIYEVKAAPLGEHKTKAAQTFTVEVRQGELTTKEIKF
;
A
#
# COMPACT_ATOMS: atom_id res chain seq x y z
N MET A 1 -71.63 31.22 -51.67
CA MET A 1 -71.68 30.03 -50.78
C MET A 1 -70.31 29.37 -50.84
N LYS A 2 -69.46 29.63 -49.84
CA LYS A 2 -69.04 28.65 -48.81
C LYS A 2 -68.44 27.38 -49.40
N THR A 3 -67.13 27.20 -49.25
CA THR A 3 -66.51 26.07 -48.52
C THR A 3 -65.00 26.28 -48.46
N SER A 4 -64.50 26.78 -47.33
CA SER A 4 -63.09 26.66 -46.95
C SER A 4 -62.82 25.24 -46.46
N LEU A 5 -61.90 24.54 -47.11
CA LEU A 5 -61.45 23.21 -46.73
C LEU A 5 -60.21 23.38 -45.83
N SER A 6 -60.42 23.34 -44.50
CA SER A 6 -59.33 23.29 -43.52
C SER A 6 -58.70 21.89 -43.53
N LEU A 7 -57.44 21.82 -43.92
CA LEU A 7 -56.60 20.64 -43.84
C LEU A 7 -56.11 20.49 -42.39
N ILE A 8 -56.73 19.59 -41.62
CA ILE A 8 -56.28 19.22 -40.27
C ILE A 8 -55.18 18.17 -40.41
N LEU A 9 -53.94 18.57 -40.17
CA LEU A 9 -52.78 17.69 -40.09
C LEU A 9 -52.82 16.98 -38.72
N CYS A 10 -53.24 15.72 -38.71
CA CYS A 10 -53.24 14.89 -37.50
C CYS A 10 -51.80 14.44 -37.22
N PHE A 11 -51.14 15.09 -36.25
CA PHE A 11 -49.80 14.72 -35.79
C PHE A 11 -49.95 13.50 -34.87
N CYS A 12 -49.77 12.29 -35.42
CA CYS A 12 -49.65 11.06 -34.64
C CYS A 12 -48.34 11.11 -33.84
N ILE A 13 -48.40 11.59 -32.60
CA ILE A 13 -47.33 11.42 -31.62
C ILE A 13 -47.33 9.93 -31.24
N THR A 14 -46.45 9.15 -31.86
CA THR A 14 -46.10 7.82 -31.36
C THR A 14 -45.36 8.01 -30.04
N LEU A 15 -46.07 7.82 -28.92
CA LEU A 15 -45.40 7.56 -27.64
C LEU A 15 -44.72 6.20 -27.77
N GLU A 16 -43.43 6.22 -28.12
CA GLU A 16 -42.55 5.11 -27.83
C GLU A 16 -42.43 5.02 -26.31
N ALA A 17 -43.24 4.14 -25.72
CA ALA A 17 -43.00 3.67 -24.37
C ALA A 17 -41.61 3.01 -24.37
N ASN A 18 -40.62 3.73 -23.84
CA ASN A 18 -39.35 3.13 -23.44
C ASN A 18 -39.67 2.08 -22.37
N ALA A 19 -39.87 0.83 -22.80
CA ALA A 19 -39.79 -0.31 -21.93
C ALA A 19 -38.33 -0.37 -21.44
N GLN A 20 -38.06 0.23 -20.28
CA GLN A 20 -36.88 -0.09 -19.51
C GLN A 20 -36.99 -1.58 -19.17
N ASN A 21 -36.31 -2.42 -19.95
CA ASN A 21 -36.05 -3.80 -19.59
C ASN A 21 -35.24 -3.77 -18.29
N ASN A 22 -35.93 -3.81 -17.15
CA ASN A 22 -35.33 -4.09 -15.86
C ASN A 22 -34.88 -5.55 -15.90
N ILE A 23 -33.68 -5.80 -16.45
CA ILE A 23 -33.03 -7.10 -16.35
C ILE A 23 -32.81 -7.34 -14.87
N THR A 24 -33.55 -8.30 -14.30
CA THR A 24 -33.35 -8.74 -12.93
C THR A 24 -31.98 -9.42 -12.85
N PRO A 25 -31.05 -8.93 -12.01
CA PRO A 25 -29.74 -9.57 -11.85
C PRO A 25 -29.88 -11.02 -11.36
N SER A 26 -28.91 -11.87 -11.68
CA SER A 26 -28.81 -13.20 -11.09
C SER A 26 -28.76 -13.13 -9.56
N PRO A 27 -29.37 -14.09 -8.85
CA PRO A 27 -29.38 -14.11 -7.39
C PRO A 27 -27.98 -14.22 -6.78
N ILE A 28 -27.84 -13.65 -5.58
CA ILE A 28 -26.68 -13.87 -4.70
C ILE A 28 -27.05 -14.85 -3.59
N ILE A 29 -26.33 -15.95 -3.47
CA ILE A 29 -26.54 -16.96 -2.42
C ILE A 29 -25.41 -16.85 -1.41
N PHE A 30 -25.73 -16.52 -0.16
CA PHE A 30 -24.76 -16.54 0.94
C PHE A 30 -24.69 -17.93 1.55
N ILE A 31 -23.49 -18.48 1.70
CA ILE A 31 -23.20 -19.64 2.54
C ILE A 31 -22.52 -19.12 3.80
N TYR A 32 -23.19 -19.24 4.94
CA TYR A 32 -22.78 -18.65 6.21
C TYR A 32 -22.28 -19.72 7.18
N ASP A 33 -21.04 -19.53 7.64
CA ASP A 33 -20.45 -20.34 8.70
C ASP A 33 -21.08 -20.05 10.05
N ALA A 34 -21.69 -21.07 10.62
CA ALA A 34 -22.15 -21.08 12.00
C ALA A 34 -21.57 -22.28 12.76
N SER A 35 -20.37 -22.71 12.41
CA SER A 35 -19.65 -23.72 13.17
C SER A 35 -19.21 -23.18 14.54
N GLY A 36 -18.92 -24.07 15.48
CA GLY A 36 -18.58 -23.70 16.86
C GLY A 36 -17.39 -22.71 16.98
N SER A 37 -16.48 -22.66 16.01
CA SER A 37 -15.35 -21.71 15.99
C SER A 37 -15.78 -20.25 15.90
N MET A 38 -16.98 -19.97 15.39
CA MET A 38 -17.55 -18.62 15.30
C MET A 38 -17.86 -17.98 16.66
N TRP A 39 -17.83 -18.75 17.77
CA TRP A 39 -17.80 -18.22 19.14
C TRP A 39 -16.47 -17.58 19.54
N GLY A 40 -15.42 -17.79 18.74
CA GLY A 40 -14.11 -17.17 18.93
C GLY A 40 -14.20 -15.65 18.99
N GLN A 41 -13.33 -15.05 19.80
CA GLN A 41 -13.31 -13.61 20.02
C GLN A 41 -12.42 -12.90 19.01
N MET A 42 -12.88 -11.74 18.54
CA MET A 42 -12.16 -10.81 17.69
C MET A 42 -12.58 -9.39 18.05
N GLN A 43 -11.62 -8.49 18.27
CA GLN A 43 -11.90 -7.08 18.59
C GLN A 43 -12.88 -6.85 19.76
N GLY A 44 -12.95 -7.78 20.71
CA GLY A 44 -13.84 -7.69 21.88
C GLY A 44 -15.29 -8.14 21.65
N GLN A 45 -15.60 -8.70 20.47
CA GLN A 45 -16.87 -9.32 20.14
C GLN A 45 -16.64 -10.76 19.63
N THR A 46 -17.69 -11.57 19.56
CA THR A 46 -17.62 -12.86 18.86
C THR A 46 -17.48 -12.63 17.35
N LYS A 47 -16.80 -13.54 16.65
CA LYS A 47 -16.75 -13.53 15.17
C LYS A 47 -18.15 -13.56 14.56
N MET A 48 -19.08 -14.32 15.15
CA MET A 48 -20.48 -14.37 14.73
C MET A 48 -21.18 -13.00 14.82
N GLU A 49 -20.99 -12.24 15.88
CA GLU A 49 -21.58 -10.90 16.01
C GLU A 49 -21.06 -9.96 14.91
N ILE A 50 -19.74 -9.94 14.69
CA ILE A 50 -19.11 -9.13 13.65
C ILE A 50 -19.62 -9.53 12.26
N ALA A 51 -19.59 -10.82 11.93
CA ALA A 51 -20.02 -11.31 10.64
C ALA A 51 -21.52 -11.03 10.40
N THR A 52 -22.35 -11.16 11.42
CA THR A 52 -23.79 -10.84 11.36
C THR A 52 -24.02 -9.35 11.08
N GLU A 53 -23.32 -8.46 11.78
CA GLU A 53 -23.45 -7.01 11.61
C GLU A 53 -23.01 -6.56 10.21
N VAL A 54 -21.83 -7.02 9.79
CA VAL A 54 -21.25 -6.65 8.49
C VAL A 54 -22.10 -7.20 7.35
N LEU A 55 -22.52 -8.47 7.42
CA LEU A 55 -23.36 -9.08 6.38
C LEU A 55 -24.75 -8.42 6.29
N THR A 56 -25.38 -8.11 7.44
CA THR A 56 -26.64 -7.35 7.47
C THR A 56 -26.49 -6.00 6.79
N THR A 57 -25.39 -5.30 7.06
CA THR A 57 -25.09 -4.00 6.46
C THR A 57 -24.84 -4.10 4.95
N ALA A 58 -24.10 -5.12 4.51
CA ALA A 58 -23.83 -5.36 3.10
C ALA A 58 -25.14 -5.66 2.33
N ILE A 59 -25.98 -6.56 2.85
CA ILE A 59 -27.28 -6.91 2.25
C ILE A 59 -28.20 -5.69 2.14
N SER A 60 -28.23 -4.84 3.17
CA SER A 60 -29.05 -3.63 3.18
C SER A 60 -28.67 -2.62 2.10
N LYS A 61 -27.42 -2.66 1.61
CA LYS A 61 -26.91 -1.77 0.55
C LYS A 61 -27.10 -2.31 -0.86
N LEU A 62 -27.53 -3.57 -1.02
CA LEU A 62 -27.80 -4.14 -2.35
C LEU A 62 -28.98 -3.41 -3.02
N PRO A 63 -29.07 -3.39 -4.36
CA PRO A 63 -30.24 -2.87 -5.09
C PRO A 63 -31.54 -3.62 -4.72
N ASP A 64 -32.71 -2.97 -4.79
CA ASP A 64 -33.99 -3.59 -4.38
C ASP A 64 -34.45 -4.73 -5.29
N ASN A 65 -34.02 -4.73 -6.55
CA ASN A 65 -34.26 -5.83 -7.49
C ASN A 65 -33.26 -6.99 -7.34
N GLN A 66 -32.26 -6.90 -6.43
CA GLN A 66 -31.31 -7.98 -6.20
C GLN A 66 -31.98 -9.11 -5.41
N LYS A 67 -32.10 -10.28 -6.03
CA LYS A 67 -32.53 -11.52 -5.39
C LYS A 67 -31.42 -12.10 -4.51
N ILE A 68 -31.76 -12.58 -3.33
CA ILE A 68 -30.79 -13.14 -2.39
C ILE A 68 -31.31 -14.41 -1.69
N GLY A 69 -30.40 -15.36 -1.45
CA GLY A 69 -30.65 -16.57 -0.68
C GLY A 69 -29.65 -16.74 0.46
N LEU A 70 -29.98 -17.60 1.42
CA LEU A 70 -29.14 -17.89 2.59
C LEU A 70 -29.11 -19.39 2.87
N VAL A 71 -27.91 -19.92 2.93
CA VAL A 71 -27.58 -21.25 3.43
C VAL A 71 -26.70 -21.10 4.65
N ALA A 72 -26.98 -21.84 5.71
CA ALA A 72 -26.12 -21.89 6.89
C ALA A 72 -25.71 -23.33 7.17
N TYR A 73 -24.53 -23.51 7.75
CA TYR A 73 -24.08 -24.81 8.23
C TYR A 73 -23.64 -24.77 9.69
N GLY A 74 -23.76 -25.91 10.38
CA GLY A 74 -23.32 -26.08 11.75
C GLY A 74 -24.16 -25.32 12.78
N HIS A 75 -25.38 -24.87 12.49
CA HIS A 75 -26.15 -24.04 13.43
C HIS A 75 -27.21 -24.80 14.26
N ARG A 76 -27.40 -26.12 14.05
CA ARG A 76 -28.48 -26.90 14.68
C ARG A 76 -28.00 -28.11 15.46
N LYS A 77 -26.94 -28.79 15.00
CA LYS A 77 -26.48 -30.04 15.60
C LYS A 77 -24.98 -30.08 15.79
N GLU A 78 -24.55 -30.37 17.01
CA GLU A 78 -23.14 -30.57 17.34
C GLU A 78 -22.61 -31.84 16.66
N GLY A 79 -21.43 -31.75 16.04
CA GLY A 79 -20.74 -32.89 15.43
C GLY A 79 -21.30 -33.41 14.10
N ASP A 80 -22.45 -32.92 13.63
CA ASP A 80 -23.13 -33.40 12.42
C ASP A 80 -22.56 -32.74 11.15
N CYS A 81 -21.90 -33.53 10.30
CA CYS A 81 -21.36 -33.08 9.02
C CYS A 81 -22.43 -32.89 7.93
N ALA A 82 -23.66 -33.32 8.18
CA ALA A 82 -24.80 -33.06 7.29
C ALA A 82 -25.64 -31.85 7.75
N ASP A 83 -25.21 -31.11 8.77
CA ASP A 83 -25.95 -29.94 9.26
C ASP A 83 -25.79 -28.73 8.33
N VAL A 84 -26.54 -28.75 7.24
CA VAL A 84 -26.69 -27.67 6.26
C VAL A 84 -28.18 -27.37 6.11
N GLU A 85 -28.54 -26.09 6.08
CA GLU A 85 -29.93 -25.64 5.93
C GLU A 85 -30.03 -24.47 4.96
N PHE A 86 -30.98 -24.58 4.02
CA PHE A 86 -31.46 -23.43 3.26
C PHE A 86 -32.45 -22.66 4.11
N LEU A 87 -32.00 -21.56 4.70
CA LEU A 87 -32.82 -20.69 5.53
C LEU A 87 -33.69 -19.77 4.67
N VAL A 88 -33.19 -19.36 3.51
CA VAL A 88 -33.91 -18.51 2.56
C VAL A 88 -33.61 -18.96 1.14
N ASP A 89 -34.64 -19.24 0.35
CA ASP A 89 -34.52 -19.59 -1.07
C ASP A 89 -34.23 -18.34 -1.90
N ALA A 90 -33.33 -18.46 -2.88
CA ALA A 90 -32.83 -17.33 -3.64
C ALA A 90 -33.84 -16.72 -4.62
N GLU A 91 -34.86 -17.47 -5.06
CA GLU A 91 -35.87 -16.98 -6.01
C GLU A 91 -36.99 -16.21 -5.31
N SER A 92 -37.46 -16.76 -4.18
CA SER A 92 -38.61 -16.25 -3.44
C SER A 92 -38.25 -15.37 -2.23
N GLY A 93 -37.01 -15.48 -1.74
CA GLY A 93 -36.54 -14.78 -0.55
C GLY A 93 -36.38 -13.26 -0.70
N SER A 94 -36.49 -12.58 0.43
CA SER A 94 -36.33 -11.13 0.56
C SER A 94 -35.12 -10.76 1.44
N LYS A 95 -34.63 -9.51 1.27
CA LYS A 95 -33.59 -8.93 2.15
C LYS A 95 -33.95 -9.01 3.63
N ALA A 96 -35.21 -8.72 3.95
CA ALA A 96 -35.69 -8.73 5.33
C ALA A 96 -35.67 -10.14 5.94
N GLU A 97 -36.06 -11.16 5.18
CA GLU A 97 -36.01 -12.56 5.63
C GLU A 97 -34.58 -13.02 5.85
N VAL A 98 -33.66 -12.74 4.92
CA VAL A 98 -32.24 -13.09 5.10
C VAL A 98 -31.65 -12.43 6.34
N ILE A 99 -31.88 -11.13 6.52
CA ILE A 99 -31.38 -10.39 7.71
C ILE A 99 -31.97 -10.98 9.00
N THR A 100 -33.25 -11.36 8.99
CA THR A 100 -33.91 -11.98 10.15
C THR A 100 -33.33 -13.35 10.45
N SER A 101 -33.12 -14.18 9.42
CA SER A 101 -32.52 -15.50 9.54
C SER A 101 -31.09 -15.43 10.07
N ILE A 102 -30.23 -14.56 9.55
CA ILE A 102 -28.84 -14.39 10.04
C ILE A 102 -28.83 -14.06 11.53
N LYS A 103 -29.67 -13.12 11.98
CA LYS A 103 -29.76 -12.73 13.40
C LYS A 103 -30.25 -13.85 14.32
N GLY A 104 -30.94 -14.84 13.78
CA GLY A 104 -31.45 -16.00 14.53
C GLY A 104 -30.46 -17.16 14.64
N ILE A 105 -29.39 -17.17 13.83
CA ILE A 105 -28.40 -18.23 13.80
C ILE A 105 -27.58 -18.24 15.09
N LYS A 106 -27.31 -19.44 15.62
CA LYS A 106 -26.40 -19.65 16.74
C LYS A 106 -25.33 -20.65 16.35
N PRO A 107 -24.04 -20.35 16.57
CA PRO A 107 -23.00 -21.30 16.20
C PRO A 107 -22.98 -22.55 17.09
N LEU A 108 -22.75 -23.74 16.51
CA LEU A 108 -22.78 -24.99 17.29
C LEU A 108 -21.87 -26.11 16.75
N GLY A 109 -21.98 -26.44 15.47
CA GLY A 109 -21.55 -27.68 14.85
C GLY A 109 -20.22 -27.58 14.12
N LYS A 110 -20.04 -28.48 13.15
CA LYS A 110 -18.84 -28.61 12.32
C LYS A 110 -18.84 -27.66 11.11
N THR A 111 -17.75 -27.68 10.34
CA THR A 111 -17.52 -26.87 9.13
C THR A 111 -17.56 -27.73 7.86
N PRO A 112 -18.74 -28.22 7.40
CA PRO A 112 -18.87 -29.08 6.22
C PRO A 112 -18.89 -28.27 4.90
N LEU A 113 -17.74 -27.70 4.52
CA LEU A 113 -17.63 -26.76 3.39
C LEU A 113 -18.03 -27.41 2.06
N ALA A 114 -17.47 -28.58 1.75
CA ALA A 114 -17.72 -29.30 0.51
C ALA A 114 -19.19 -29.73 0.39
N TYR A 115 -19.79 -30.19 1.48
CA TYR A 115 -21.21 -30.58 1.50
C TYR A 115 -22.13 -29.36 1.38
N SER A 116 -21.79 -28.25 2.04
CA SER A 116 -22.56 -27.00 1.89
C SER A 116 -22.55 -26.49 0.45
N ALA A 117 -21.37 -26.50 -0.19
CA ALA A 117 -21.23 -26.13 -1.58
C ALA A 117 -22.00 -27.10 -2.51
N SER A 118 -21.95 -28.42 -2.25
CA SER A 118 -22.68 -29.39 -3.07
C SER A 118 -24.19 -29.20 -2.98
N GLN A 119 -24.74 -28.91 -1.80
CA GLN A 119 -26.17 -28.62 -1.64
C GLN A 119 -26.60 -27.40 -2.47
N VAL A 120 -25.82 -26.32 -2.46
CA VAL A 120 -26.09 -25.14 -3.31
C VAL A 120 -25.98 -25.49 -4.78
N ILE A 121 -24.93 -26.19 -5.19
CA ILE A 121 -24.74 -26.63 -6.58
C ILE A 121 -25.89 -27.52 -7.05
N ASP A 122 -26.34 -28.46 -6.23
CA ASP A 122 -27.45 -29.37 -6.55
C ASP A 122 -28.75 -28.58 -6.78
N LYS A 123 -29.01 -27.56 -5.95
CA LYS A 123 -30.14 -26.65 -6.13
C LYS A 123 -30.03 -25.85 -7.42
N LEU A 124 -28.85 -25.30 -7.75
CA LEU A 124 -28.61 -24.59 -9.01
C LEU A 124 -28.77 -25.53 -10.22
N ARG A 125 -28.31 -26.78 -10.11
CA ARG A 125 -28.49 -27.81 -11.16
C ARG A 125 -29.97 -28.10 -11.41
N GLN A 126 -30.76 -28.26 -10.35
CA GLN A 126 -32.19 -28.57 -10.45
C GLN A 126 -33.00 -27.41 -11.02
N THR A 127 -32.68 -26.18 -10.61
CA THR A 127 -33.41 -24.97 -11.00
C THR A 127 -32.90 -24.35 -12.31
N LYS A 128 -31.69 -24.73 -12.74
CA LYS A 128 -30.95 -24.13 -13.87
C LYS A 128 -30.73 -22.62 -13.70
N LEU A 129 -30.66 -22.15 -12.47
CA LEU A 129 -30.38 -20.75 -12.16
C LEU A 129 -28.89 -20.45 -12.28
N SER A 130 -28.59 -19.32 -12.89
CA SER A 130 -27.27 -18.69 -12.80
C SER A 130 -27.18 -17.90 -11.49
N ALA A 131 -26.15 -18.10 -10.67
CA ALA A 131 -26.04 -17.44 -9.37
C ALA A 131 -24.62 -17.03 -8.98
N THR A 132 -24.50 -15.98 -8.16
CA THR A 132 -23.26 -15.66 -7.45
C THR A 132 -23.33 -16.20 -6.03
N VAL A 133 -22.42 -17.11 -5.67
CA VAL A 133 -22.30 -17.69 -4.34
C VAL A 133 -21.22 -16.92 -3.56
N ILE A 134 -21.53 -16.51 -2.34
CA ILE A 134 -20.57 -15.88 -1.42
C ILE A 134 -20.50 -16.73 -0.17
N LEU A 135 -19.41 -17.46 0.01
CA LEU A 135 -19.15 -18.29 1.18
C LEU A 135 -18.31 -17.50 2.18
N ILE A 136 -18.81 -17.36 3.41
CA ILE A 136 -18.07 -16.75 4.52
C ILE A 136 -17.73 -17.86 5.51
N THR A 137 -16.45 -18.04 5.83
CA THR A 137 -15.99 -19.07 6.77
C THR A 137 -14.87 -18.59 7.67
N ASP A 138 -14.86 -19.04 8.93
CA ASP A 138 -13.79 -18.77 9.88
C ASP A 138 -12.88 -19.97 10.16
N GLY A 139 -13.12 -21.07 9.43
CA GLY A 139 -12.44 -22.35 9.58
C GLY A 139 -12.10 -23.00 8.24
N ILE A 140 -11.41 -24.13 8.34
CA ILE A 140 -11.20 -25.05 7.23
C ILE A 140 -12.16 -26.24 7.35
N GLU A 141 -12.26 -27.04 6.29
CA GLU A 141 -13.09 -28.24 6.26
C GLU A 141 -12.78 -29.16 7.45
N SER A 142 -13.83 -29.56 8.19
CA SER A 142 -13.73 -30.46 9.35
C SER A 142 -14.52 -31.76 9.21
N CYS A 143 -14.96 -32.06 7.98
CA CYS A 143 -15.86 -33.17 7.65
C CYS A 143 -15.35 -34.01 6.46
N ASP A 144 -14.02 -34.08 6.30
CA ASP A 144 -13.33 -34.90 5.29
C ASP A 144 -13.70 -34.58 3.82
N GLY A 145 -14.32 -33.43 3.59
CA GLY A 145 -14.67 -32.92 2.27
C GLY A 145 -13.49 -32.31 1.51
N ASN A 146 -13.71 -32.03 0.22
CA ASN A 146 -12.82 -31.18 -0.57
C ASN A 146 -13.65 -30.26 -1.44
N ILE A 147 -13.82 -29.02 -0.99
CA ILE A 147 -14.63 -28.02 -1.69
C ILE A 147 -14.09 -27.72 -3.08
N CYS A 148 -12.77 -27.72 -3.29
CA CYS A 148 -12.22 -27.46 -4.62
C CYS A 148 -12.64 -28.52 -5.65
N ASN A 149 -12.63 -29.79 -5.26
CA ASN A 149 -13.08 -30.88 -6.13
C ASN A 149 -14.58 -30.74 -6.47
N VAL A 150 -15.41 -30.38 -5.48
CA VAL A 150 -16.84 -30.15 -5.68
C VAL A 150 -17.09 -29.01 -6.68
N ILE A 151 -16.41 -27.87 -6.52
CA ILE A 151 -16.56 -26.73 -7.42
C ILE A 151 -16.06 -27.05 -8.84
N LYS A 152 -14.91 -27.72 -8.97
CA LYS A 152 -14.39 -28.14 -10.29
C LYS A 152 -15.35 -29.05 -11.04
N ALA A 153 -15.85 -30.10 -10.38
CA ALA A 153 -16.80 -31.02 -10.98
C ALA A 153 -18.08 -30.31 -11.44
N ALA A 154 -18.62 -29.40 -10.61
CA ALA A 154 -19.80 -28.62 -10.96
C ALA A 154 -19.58 -27.72 -12.20
N LYS A 155 -18.39 -27.15 -12.33
CA LYS A 155 -18.02 -26.32 -13.50
C LYS A 155 -17.81 -27.15 -14.75
N GLU A 156 -17.20 -28.33 -14.64
CA GLU A 156 -17.06 -29.29 -15.74
C GLU A 156 -18.43 -29.80 -16.23
N GLU A 157 -19.43 -29.91 -15.34
CA GLU A 157 -20.82 -30.21 -15.67
C GLU A 157 -21.56 -29.06 -16.37
N GLY A 158 -20.96 -27.87 -16.46
CA GLY A 158 -21.55 -26.69 -17.09
C GLY A 158 -22.58 -25.96 -16.22
N ILE A 159 -22.55 -26.15 -14.89
CA ILE A 159 -23.41 -25.41 -13.97
C ILE A 159 -22.92 -23.96 -13.89
N ASP A 160 -23.84 -23.03 -14.15
CA ASP A 160 -23.52 -21.61 -14.27
C ASP A 160 -23.57 -20.91 -12.90
N PHE A 161 -22.42 -20.79 -12.24
CA PHE A 161 -22.30 -20.03 -10.99
C PHE A 161 -20.97 -19.33 -10.89
N LYS A 162 -20.88 -18.27 -10.08
CA LYS A 162 -19.62 -17.66 -9.65
C LYS A 162 -19.48 -17.85 -8.14
N ILE A 163 -18.34 -18.28 -7.60
CA ILE A 163 -18.16 -18.41 -6.14
C ILE A 163 -17.02 -17.55 -5.60
N HIS A 164 -17.35 -16.65 -4.69
CA HIS A 164 -16.39 -15.95 -3.84
C HIS A 164 -16.31 -16.63 -2.49
N ILE A 165 -15.10 -16.74 -1.94
CA ILE A 165 -14.88 -17.30 -0.60
C ILE A 165 -14.16 -16.25 0.24
N ILE A 166 -14.72 -15.96 1.41
CA ILE A 166 -14.18 -15.01 2.38
C ILE A 166 -13.76 -15.77 3.62
N GLY A 167 -12.44 -15.85 3.84
CA GLY A 167 -11.83 -16.37 5.05
C GLY A 167 -11.79 -15.31 6.14
N PHE A 168 -12.58 -15.48 7.19
CA PHE A 168 -12.74 -14.50 8.27
C PHE A 168 -11.98 -14.92 9.54
N GLY A 169 -10.89 -14.23 9.84
CA GLY A 169 -10.06 -14.54 11.02
C GLY A 169 -9.34 -15.89 10.95
N LEU A 170 -9.03 -16.35 9.74
CA LEU A 170 -8.23 -17.55 9.51
C LEU A 170 -6.74 -17.27 9.79
N LYS A 171 -6.05 -18.27 10.34
CA LYS A 171 -4.59 -18.22 10.50
C LYS A 171 -3.91 -18.53 9.17
N SER A 172 -2.76 -17.90 8.92
CA SER A 172 -1.97 -18.12 7.71
C SER A 172 -1.48 -19.58 7.62
N GLY A 173 -1.78 -20.27 6.52
CA GLY A 173 -1.14 -21.56 6.19
C GLY A 173 -2.06 -22.66 5.64
N GLU A 174 -3.39 -22.55 5.77
CA GLU A 174 -4.32 -23.65 5.45
C GLU A 174 -5.46 -23.25 4.48
N THR A 175 -5.28 -22.20 3.67
CA THR A 175 -6.32 -21.64 2.80
C THR A 175 -6.31 -22.19 1.37
N GLY A 176 -5.39 -23.10 1.04
CA GLY A 176 -5.17 -23.57 -0.33
C GLY A 176 -6.40 -24.20 -1.00
N GLN A 177 -7.22 -24.97 -0.25
CA GLN A 177 -8.46 -25.53 -0.80
C GLN A 177 -9.51 -24.44 -1.09
N LEU A 178 -9.58 -23.40 -0.26
CA LEU A 178 -10.50 -22.28 -0.44
C LEU A 178 -10.11 -21.43 -1.65
N GLN A 179 -8.82 -21.14 -1.79
CA GLN A 179 -8.28 -20.44 -2.97
C GLN A 179 -8.55 -21.23 -4.25
N CYS A 180 -8.26 -22.54 -4.24
CA CYS A 180 -8.54 -23.45 -5.34
C CYS A 180 -10.02 -23.46 -5.73
N ALA A 181 -10.93 -23.54 -4.74
CA ALA A 181 -12.37 -23.54 -4.99
C ALA A 181 -12.88 -22.21 -5.57
N ALA A 182 -12.46 -21.07 -5.01
CA ALA A 182 -12.85 -19.77 -5.53
C ALA A 182 -12.39 -19.59 -6.99
N GLN A 183 -11.13 -19.94 -7.28
CA GLN A 183 -10.57 -19.88 -8.62
C GLN A 183 -11.32 -20.82 -9.59
N ALA A 184 -11.55 -22.07 -9.18
CA ALA A 184 -12.28 -23.04 -10.00
C ALA A 184 -13.70 -22.55 -10.32
N GLY A 185 -14.35 -21.86 -9.39
CA GLY A 185 -15.68 -21.30 -9.57
C GLY A 185 -15.70 -19.90 -10.20
N ASN A 186 -14.62 -19.47 -10.85
CA ASN A 186 -14.45 -18.16 -11.51
C ASN A 186 -14.70 -16.94 -10.59
N GLY A 187 -14.47 -17.09 -9.29
CA GLY A 187 -14.52 -15.99 -8.32
C GLY A 187 -13.18 -15.78 -7.62
N TYR A 188 -13.24 -15.17 -6.44
CA TYR A 188 -12.05 -14.72 -5.70
C TYR A 188 -12.08 -15.23 -4.27
N TYR A 189 -10.90 -15.58 -3.78
CA TYR A 189 -10.66 -15.80 -2.37
C TYR A 189 -10.22 -14.50 -1.71
N TYR A 190 -10.84 -14.15 -0.59
CA TYR A 190 -10.54 -12.95 0.18
C TYR A 190 -10.18 -13.33 1.62
N ASP A 191 -9.12 -12.75 2.16
CA ASP A 191 -8.84 -12.79 3.59
C ASP A 191 -9.39 -11.53 4.27
N ALA A 192 -10.13 -11.73 5.35
CA ALA A 192 -10.64 -10.68 6.23
C ALA A 192 -10.12 -10.93 7.65
N SER A 193 -9.19 -10.10 8.11
CA SER A 193 -8.57 -10.26 9.45
C SER A 193 -9.36 -9.58 10.57
N ASP A 194 -10.29 -8.69 10.22
CA ASP A 194 -11.10 -7.89 11.15
C ASP A 194 -12.43 -7.46 10.51
N ALA A 195 -13.25 -6.70 11.25
CA ALA A 195 -14.56 -6.23 10.82
C ALA A 195 -14.50 -5.33 9.57
N ASP A 196 -13.53 -4.41 9.52
CA ASP A 196 -13.36 -3.48 8.40
C ASP A 196 -12.95 -4.23 7.14
N GLY A 197 -11.99 -5.14 7.25
CA GLY A 197 -11.58 -6.03 6.17
C GLY A 197 -12.74 -6.86 5.65
N LEU A 198 -13.56 -7.44 6.54
CA LEU A 198 -14.75 -8.22 6.16
C LEU A 198 -15.76 -7.36 5.39
N SER A 199 -15.98 -6.11 5.83
CA SER A 199 -16.87 -5.15 5.17
C SER A 199 -16.41 -4.81 3.76
N ASP A 200 -15.11 -4.52 3.61
CA ASP A 200 -14.51 -4.17 2.31
C ASP A 200 -14.58 -5.34 1.33
N VAL A 201 -14.29 -6.57 1.77
CA VAL A 201 -14.31 -7.73 0.87
C VAL A 201 -15.72 -8.18 0.53
N LEU A 202 -16.69 -8.06 1.46
CA LEU A 202 -18.11 -8.32 1.15
C LEU A 202 -18.66 -7.32 0.13
N GLN A 203 -18.27 -6.04 0.24
CA GLN A 203 -18.63 -5.04 -0.76
C GLN A 203 -18.04 -5.40 -2.14
N GLN A 204 -16.79 -5.86 -2.19
CA GLN A 204 -16.18 -6.30 -3.45
C GLN A 204 -16.88 -7.56 -4.01
N ALA A 205 -17.06 -8.59 -3.20
CA ALA A 205 -17.66 -9.86 -3.61
C ALA A 205 -19.11 -9.67 -4.12
N THR A 206 -19.90 -8.82 -3.46
CA THR A 206 -21.27 -8.50 -3.92
C THR A 206 -21.30 -7.62 -5.17
N ALA A 207 -20.21 -6.91 -5.47
CA ALA A 207 -20.09 -6.12 -6.69
C ALA A 207 -19.59 -6.92 -7.89
N ILE A 208 -18.97 -8.09 -7.69
CA ILE A 208 -18.47 -8.95 -8.77
C ILE A 208 -19.42 -10.14 -8.91
N THR A 209 -20.46 -9.99 -9.71
CA THR A 209 -21.47 -11.04 -9.91
C THR A 209 -21.21 -11.82 -11.18
N ILE A 210 -21.90 -12.96 -11.32
CA ILE A 210 -21.90 -13.77 -12.54
C ILE A 210 -22.44 -13.02 -13.77
N ASP A 211 -23.33 -12.03 -13.57
CA ASP A 211 -23.86 -11.19 -14.66
C ASP A 211 -22.82 -10.25 -15.24
N LYS A 212 -21.70 -10.03 -14.54
CA LYS A 212 -20.65 -9.13 -14.99
C LYS A 212 -19.60 -9.90 -15.77
N PRO A 213 -19.10 -9.35 -16.89
CA PRO A 213 -18.00 -9.97 -17.62
C PRO A 213 -16.79 -10.13 -16.69
N GLU A 214 -16.00 -11.19 -16.89
CA GLU A 214 -14.64 -11.28 -16.37
C GLU A 214 -13.93 -9.98 -16.79
N GLY A 215 -13.54 -9.16 -15.82
CA GLY A 215 -13.39 -7.71 -15.98
C GLY A 215 -12.76 -7.22 -17.29
N ASN A 216 -13.23 -6.07 -17.78
CA ASN A 216 -12.65 -5.40 -18.96
C ASN A 216 -11.25 -4.79 -18.70
N VAL A 217 -10.73 -4.90 -17.48
CA VAL A 217 -9.37 -4.51 -17.13
C VAL A 217 -8.69 -5.64 -16.37
N SER A 218 -7.42 -5.88 -16.70
CA SER A 218 -6.53 -6.72 -15.92
C SER A 218 -5.24 -5.98 -15.55
N VAL A 219 -4.77 -6.20 -14.32
CA VAL A 219 -3.53 -5.62 -13.81
C VAL A 219 -2.64 -6.72 -13.27
N TYR A 220 -1.39 -6.71 -13.69
CA TYR A 220 -0.35 -7.62 -13.23
C TYR A 220 0.81 -6.79 -12.67
N ALA A 221 1.25 -7.09 -11.45
CA ALA A 221 2.33 -6.35 -10.78
C ALA A 221 3.58 -7.22 -10.67
N ILE A 222 4.73 -6.67 -11.05
CA ILE A 222 6.03 -7.37 -11.04
C ILE A 222 7.11 -6.55 -10.35
N LYS A 223 8.08 -7.26 -9.77
CA LYS A 223 9.39 -6.72 -9.38
C LYS A 223 10.48 -7.67 -9.84
N ASN A 224 11.44 -7.16 -10.62
CA ASN A 224 12.54 -7.87 -11.24
C ASN A 224 12.08 -9.15 -11.98
N GLY A 225 10.93 -9.04 -12.67
CA GLY A 225 10.29 -10.16 -13.37
C GLY A 225 9.55 -11.16 -12.48
N ILE A 226 9.54 -10.98 -11.16
CA ILE A 226 8.81 -11.83 -10.20
C ILE A 226 7.46 -11.18 -9.89
N PRO A 227 6.34 -11.92 -9.97
CA PRO A 227 5.04 -11.42 -9.55
C PRO A 227 5.04 -10.97 -8.09
N ILE A 228 4.40 -9.83 -7.80
CA ILE A 228 4.21 -9.33 -6.44
C ILE A 228 2.76 -8.97 -6.16
N ASP A 229 2.39 -8.99 -4.89
CA ASP A 229 1.08 -8.54 -4.43
C ASP A 229 1.02 -7.01 -4.35
N ALA A 230 -0.04 -6.44 -4.91
CA ALA A 230 -0.26 -5.02 -5.03
C ALA A 230 -1.74 -4.69 -4.89
N TRP A 231 -2.01 -3.56 -4.24
CA TRP A 231 -3.32 -2.94 -4.16
C TRP A 231 -3.45 -1.88 -5.24
N ILE A 232 -4.56 -1.90 -5.98
CA ILE A 232 -4.89 -0.95 -7.04
C ILE A 232 -6.12 -0.16 -6.63
N LYS A 233 -6.07 1.16 -6.81
CA LYS A 233 -7.22 2.05 -6.78
C LYS A 233 -7.35 2.75 -8.13
N ALA A 234 -8.45 2.47 -8.82
CA ALA A 234 -8.78 3.10 -10.09
C ALA A 234 -9.71 4.30 -9.87
N TYR A 235 -9.21 5.50 -10.14
CA TYR A 235 -9.95 6.76 -10.02
C TYR A 235 -10.50 7.17 -11.37
N ASP A 236 -11.82 7.26 -11.49
CA ASP A 236 -12.48 7.77 -12.69
C ASP A 236 -12.26 9.29 -12.81
N ILE A 237 -11.41 9.70 -13.75
CA ILE A 237 -11.03 11.11 -13.88
C ILE A 237 -12.06 11.93 -14.66
N VAL A 238 -12.99 11.28 -15.37
CA VAL A 238 -14.02 11.95 -16.19
C VAL A 238 -15.34 12.00 -15.43
N ALA A 239 -15.92 10.85 -15.06
CA ALA A 239 -17.23 10.78 -14.42
C ALA A 239 -17.17 10.94 -12.90
N LYS A 240 -15.97 11.02 -12.31
CA LYS A 240 -15.74 11.25 -10.87
C LYS A 240 -16.49 10.25 -9.96
N ARG A 241 -16.58 9.00 -10.41
CA ARG A 241 -17.16 7.89 -9.64
C ARG A 241 -16.28 7.56 -8.43
N ARG A 242 -16.85 6.84 -7.46
CA ARG A 242 -16.06 6.28 -6.36
C ARG A 242 -14.98 5.37 -6.92
N PRO A 243 -13.75 5.40 -6.35
CA PRO A 243 -12.68 4.55 -6.85
C PRO A 243 -13.02 3.07 -6.71
N ILE A 244 -12.70 2.29 -7.73
CA ILE A 244 -12.81 0.84 -7.70
C ILE A 244 -11.44 0.30 -7.28
N SER A 245 -11.43 -0.60 -6.30
CA SER A 245 -10.19 -1.19 -5.78
C SER A 245 -10.12 -2.67 -6.08
N VAL A 246 -8.91 -3.17 -6.32
CA VAL A 246 -8.63 -4.59 -6.49
C VAL A 246 -7.24 -4.90 -5.95
N ARG A 247 -7.00 -6.16 -5.55
CA ARG A 247 -5.70 -6.66 -5.12
C ARG A 247 -5.24 -7.79 -6.04
N THR A 248 -3.95 -7.84 -6.34
CA THR A 248 -3.38 -8.86 -7.24
C THR A 248 -3.14 -10.20 -6.58
N TYR A 249 -2.90 -10.26 -5.27
CA TYR A 249 -2.55 -11.49 -4.55
C TYR A 249 -1.34 -12.23 -5.14
N GLY A 250 -0.43 -11.50 -5.80
CA GLY A 250 0.72 -12.08 -6.48
C GLY A 250 0.42 -12.67 -7.87
N ASP A 251 -0.76 -12.43 -8.44
CA ASP A 251 -1.12 -12.84 -9.80
C ASP A 251 -1.88 -11.72 -10.54
N THR A 252 -2.45 -12.01 -11.70
CA THR A 252 -3.23 -11.03 -12.48
C THR A 252 -4.58 -10.79 -11.82
N ALA A 253 -4.82 -9.55 -11.39
CA ALA A 253 -6.13 -9.09 -10.95
C ALA A 253 -7.00 -8.76 -12.17
N TYR A 254 -8.25 -9.20 -12.16
CA TYR A 254 -9.26 -8.80 -13.15
C TYR A 254 -10.39 -8.03 -12.46
N PHE A 255 -10.87 -6.96 -13.07
CA PHE A 255 -11.96 -6.16 -12.53
C PHE A 255 -12.64 -5.36 -13.63
N TYR A 256 -13.93 -5.09 -13.45
CA TYR A 256 -14.69 -4.29 -14.38
C TYR A 256 -14.59 -2.80 -14.01
N LEU A 257 -14.26 -1.98 -14.99
CA LEU A 257 -14.33 -0.53 -14.93
C LEU A 257 -15.36 -0.03 -15.96
N PRO A 258 -16.43 0.68 -15.54
CA PRO A 258 -17.35 1.32 -16.49
C PRO A 258 -16.59 2.15 -17.53
N PRO A 259 -16.96 2.17 -18.81
CA PRO A 259 -16.22 2.90 -19.83
C PRO A 259 -15.96 4.35 -19.43
N SER A 260 -14.68 4.70 -19.31
CA SER A 260 -14.20 6.01 -18.91
C SER A 260 -12.68 6.09 -19.06
N LYS A 261 -12.08 7.19 -18.57
CA LYS A 261 -10.64 7.30 -18.31
C LYS A 261 -10.35 7.24 -16.83
N TYR A 262 -9.26 6.58 -16.47
CA TYR A 262 -8.86 6.30 -15.11
C TYR A 262 -7.39 6.64 -14.85
N ASN A 263 -7.10 7.08 -13.63
CA ASN A 263 -5.76 7.00 -13.07
C ASN A 263 -5.71 5.84 -12.07
N PHE A 264 -4.70 4.99 -12.18
CA PHE A 264 -4.48 3.92 -11.21
C PHE A 264 -3.42 4.37 -10.20
N GLU A 265 -3.76 4.31 -8.92
CA GLU A 265 -2.78 4.33 -7.84
C GLU A 265 -2.49 2.88 -7.44
N VAL A 266 -1.25 2.45 -7.60
CA VAL A 266 -0.85 1.06 -7.40
C VAL A 266 0.23 1.01 -6.34
N ARG A 267 -0.06 0.31 -5.24
CA ARG A 267 0.80 0.20 -4.07
C ARG A 267 1.22 -1.26 -3.89
N PRO A 268 2.52 -1.58 -3.80
CA PRO A 268 2.95 -2.93 -3.46
C PRO A 268 2.60 -3.22 -2.00
N LEU A 269 2.10 -4.42 -1.72
CA LEU A 269 1.76 -4.88 -0.37
C LEU A 269 2.89 -5.69 0.28
N GLY A 270 3.91 -6.05 -0.50
CA GLY A 270 5.13 -6.71 -0.05
C GLY A 270 6.12 -6.86 -1.20
N GLY A 271 7.37 -7.19 -0.87
CA GLY A 271 8.40 -7.50 -1.86
C GLY A 271 9.03 -6.29 -2.57
N SER A 272 8.58 -5.06 -2.32
CA SER A 272 9.18 -3.85 -2.89
C SER A 272 9.39 -2.72 -1.87
N ASP A 273 10.53 -2.02 -1.98
CA ASP A 273 10.84 -0.77 -1.28
C ASP A 273 10.43 0.47 -2.09
N VAL A 274 9.93 0.26 -3.32
CA VAL A 274 9.41 1.30 -4.22
C VAL A 274 8.04 1.76 -3.72
N ASP A 275 7.86 3.07 -3.63
CA ASP A 275 6.62 3.72 -3.22
C ASP A 275 5.48 3.48 -4.24
N MET A 276 4.26 3.81 -3.84
CA MET A 276 3.08 3.80 -4.72
C MET A 276 3.34 4.51 -6.06
N ILE A 277 2.97 3.85 -7.16
CA ILE A 277 3.10 4.38 -8.52
C ILE A 277 1.72 4.85 -9.00
N THR A 278 1.68 5.95 -9.74
CA THR A 278 0.47 6.40 -10.45
C THR A 278 0.59 6.13 -11.94
N ILE A 279 -0.35 5.38 -12.49
CA ILE A 279 -0.46 5.14 -13.93
C ILE A 279 -1.62 5.98 -14.47
N PRO A 280 -1.35 7.06 -15.22
CA PRO A 280 -2.38 7.96 -15.68
C PRO A 280 -3.05 7.49 -16.98
N ASN A 281 -4.28 7.98 -17.22
CA ASN A 281 -4.97 7.90 -18.50
C ASN A 281 -5.22 6.47 -19.05
N ILE A 282 -5.52 5.52 -18.17
CA ILE A 282 -6.01 4.20 -18.59
C ILE A 282 -7.45 4.33 -19.07
N GLU A 283 -7.71 3.93 -20.31
CA GLU A 283 -9.08 3.89 -20.86
C GLU A 283 -9.68 2.51 -20.62
N SER A 284 -10.96 2.44 -20.24
CA SER A 284 -11.72 1.19 -20.21
C SER A 284 -12.87 1.20 -21.23
N PHE A 285 -13.24 0.03 -21.71
CA PHE A 285 -14.21 -0.17 -22.80
C PHE A 285 -15.19 -1.28 -22.43
N GLU A 286 -16.40 -1.26 -22.96
CA GLU A 286 -17.43 -2.26 -22.60
C GLU A 286 -17.07 -3.67 -23.11
N ASP A 287 -16.44 -3.75 -24.28
CA ASP A 287 -16.28 -4.95 -25.10
C ASP A 287 -14.80 -5.33 -25.35
N LYS A 288 -13.86 -4.62 -24.70
CA LYS A 288 -12.43 -4.83 -24.89
C LYS A 288 -11.70 -4.93 -23.55
N MET A 289 -10.89 -5.97 -23.42
CA MET A 289 -9.99 -6.13 -22.28
C MET A 289 -8.77 -5.21 -22.40
N VAL A 290 -8.44 -4.53 -21.31
CA VAL A 290 -7.25 -3.69 -21.17
C VAL A 290 -6.32 -4.30 -20.13
N HIS A 291 -5.19 -4.82 -20.59
CA HIS A 291 -4.16 -5.37 -19.71
C HIS A 291 -3.13 -4.30 -19.35
N GLN A 292 -2.71 -4.25 -18.10
CA GLN A 292 -1.64 -3.40 -17.59
C GLN A 292 -0.63 -4.23 -16.79
N THR A 293 0.61 -4.27 -17.25
CA THR A 293 1.73 -4.75 -16.43
C THR A 293 2.38 -3.57 -15.74
N ILE A 294 2.46 -3.61 -14.41
CA ILE A 294 3.04 -2.55 -13.58
C ILE A 294 4.33 -3.07 -12.96
N SER A 295 5.44 -2.48 -13.36
CA SER A 295 6.75 -2.79 -12.79
C SER A 295 7.03 -1.89 -11.59
N PHE A 296 7.46 -2.52 -10.49
CA PHE A 296 8.01 -1.88 -9.30
C PHE A 296 9.54 -2.00 -9.27
N ASP A 297 10.18 -2.07 -10.44
CA ASP A 297 11.63 -2.08 -10.54
C ASP A 297 12.15 -0.70 -10.17
N GLY A 298 12.75 -0.60 -8.98
CA GLY A 298 13.45 0.60 -8.55
C GLY A 298 14.76 0.77 -9.30
N GLY A 299 15.32 1.97 -9.23
CA GLY A 299 16.74 2.17 -9.49
C GLY A 299 17.52 2.23 -8.18
N ILE A 300 18.75 1.75 -8.21
CA ILE A 300 19.65 1.75 -7.05
C ILE A 300 20.49 3.02 -7.09
N LEU A 301 20.48 3.80 -6.02
CA LEU A 301 21.46 4.85 -5.78
C LEU A 301 22.59 4.29 -4.92
N GLY A 302 23.78 4.13 -5.50
CA GLY A 302 25.00 3.83 -4.77
C GLY A 302 25.60 5.11 -4.19
N ILE A 303 25.87 5.15 -2.89
CA ILE A 303 26.32 6.34 -2.15
C ILE A 303 27.68 6.05 -1.53
N THR A 304 28.69 6.82 -1.94
CA THR A 304 30.02 6.81 -1.33
C THR A 304 30.37 8.22 -0.85
N THR A 305 30.69 8.37 0.43
CA THR A 305 31.09 9.66 1.00
C THR A 305 32.42 9.54 1.71
N THR A 306 33.35 10.41 1.35
CA THR A 306 34.72 10.40 1.90
C THR A 306 35.14 11.77 2.40
N ASN A 307 36.20 11.82 3.20
CA ASN A 307 36.91 13.02 3.60
C ASN A 307 38.41 12.74 3.43
N ASN A 308 39.07 13.51 2.57
CA ASN A 308 40.46 13.27 2.16
C ASN A 308 40.69 11.81 1.70
N GLY A 309 39.74 11.26 0.94
CA GLY A 309 39.80 9.91 0.38
C GLY A 309 39.50 8.76 1.35
N LYS A 310 39.20 9.05 2.62
CA LYS A 310 38.77 8.04 3.62
C LYS A 310 37.28 8.11 3.84
N ASN A 311 36.60 6.97 4.02
CA ASN A 311 35.15 6.97 4.26
C ASN A 311 34.77 7.88 5.44
N TRP A 312 33.68 8.63 5.26
CA TRP A 312 33.23 9.63 6.22
C TRP A 312 31.74 9.55 6.47
N ASP A 313 31.33 9.78 7.72
CA ASP A 313 29.93 9.71 8.13
C ASP A 313 29.18 10.95 7.64
N CYS A 314 28.11 10.72 6.89
CA CYS A 314 27.28 11.74 6.29
C CYS A 314 25.80 11.40 6.44
N ILE A 315 24.96 12.42 6.45
CA ILE A 315 23.52 12.31 6.24
C ILE A 315 23.23 12.63 4.77
N VAL A 316 22.59 11.69 4.09
CA VAL A 316 22.16 11.83 2.70
C VAL A 316 20.64 11.86 2.64
N LYS A 317 20.09 12.83 1.92
CA LYS A 317 18.65 12.96 1.69
C LYS A 317 18.37 13.04 0.20
N LEU A 318 17.41 12.25 -0.26
CA LEU A 318 16.91 12.24 -1.63
C LEU A 318 15.55 12.90 -1.67
N PHE A 319 15.36 13.84 -2.58
CA PHE A 319 14.09 14.49 -2.84
C PHE A 319 13.72 14.27 -4.30
N ASP A 320 12.47 13.89 -4.55
CA ASP A 320 11.93 13.77 -5.91
C ASP A 320 11.70 15.15 -6.56
N ALA A 321 11.21 15.15 -7.80
CA ALA A 321 10.89 16.36 -8.55
C ALA A 321 9.83 17.25 -7.87
N ASN A 322 8.99 16.70 -6.99
CA ASN A 322 7.97 17.42 -6.22
C ASN A 322 8.49 17.91 -4.86
N ASN A 323 9.79 17.77 -4.58
CA ASN A 323 10.42 18.01 -3.27
C ASN A 323 9.92 17.12 -2.13
N LYS A 324 9.23 15.99 -2.42
CA LYS A 324 8.94 14.97 -1.41
C LYS A 324 10.23 14.20 -1.13
N MET A 325 10.51 13.95 0.15
CA MET A 325 11.67 13.15 0.55
C MET A 325 11.40 11.68 0.21
N ALA A 326 12.19 11.13 -0.72
CA ALA A 326 12.10 9.74 -1.15
C ALA A 326 12.97 8.81 -0.31
N ALA A 327 14.11 9.32 0.20
CA ALA A 327 14.95 8.55 1.10
C ALA A 327 15.77 9.42 2.06
N TYR A 328 16.13 8.84 3.19
CA TYR A 328 17.01 9.39 4.22
C TYR A 328 17.99 8.31 4.66
N VAL A 329 19.29 8.59 4.56
CA VAL A 329 20.34 7.62 4.91
C VAL A 329 21.43 8.28 5.73
N ARG A 330 21.93 7.56 6.73
CA ARG A 330 23.19 7.87 7.40
C ARG A 330 24.24 6.85 6.98
N THR A 331 25.39 7.31 6.52
CA THR A 331 26.40 6.43 5.88
C THR A 331 27.22 5.64 6.89
N TYR A 332 27.40 6.14 8.12
CA TYR A 332 28.21 5.48 9.16
C TYR A 332 29.60 5.07 8.66
N GLN A 333 30.24 5.91 7.83
CA GLN A 333 31.57 5.66 7.23
C GLN A 333 31.62 4.39 6.34
N THR A 334 30.49 3.99 5.78
CA THR A 334 30.40 2.86 4.83
C THR A 334 29.62 3.28 3.60
N PRO A 335 29.94 2.77 2.39
CA PRO A 335 29.07 2.93 1.23
C PRO A 335 27.68 2.39 1.53
N LYS A 336 26.66 3.03 0.95
CA LYS A 336 25.25 2.65 1.10
C LYS A 336 24.59 2.52 -0.25
N GLU A 337 23.58 1.67 -0.33
CA GLU A 337 22.70 1.58 -1.49
C GLU A 337 21.28 1.88 -1.03
N VAL A 338 20.51 2.52 -1.91
CA VAL A 338 19.11 2.84 -1.68
C VAL A 338 18.35 2.56 -2.95
N GLU A 339 17.33 1.71 -2.88
CA GLU A 339 16.37 1.55 -3.97
C GLU A 339 15.31 2.65 -3.88
N VAL A 340 15.04 3.33 -4.99
CA VAL A 340 13.97 4.33 -5.11
C VAL A 340 13.27 4.21 -6.46
N ASN A 341 12.08 4.80 -6.58
CA ASN A 341 11.36 4.88 -7.85
C ASN A 341 12.26 5.50 -8.95
N PRO A 342 12.15 5.06 -10.22
CA PRO A 342 12.83 5.73 -11.33
C PRO A 342 12.36 7.17 -11.46
N GLY A 343 13.28 8.08 -11.77
CA GLY A 343 12.93 9.50 -11.89
C GLY A 343 14.12 10.43 -11.71
N ILE A 344 13.80 11.72 -11.59
CA ILE A 344 14.79 12.79 -11.40
C ILE A 344 14.80 13.20 -9.93
N TYR A 345 16.01 13.25 -9.36
CA TYR A 345 16.23 13.46 -7.94
C TYR A 345 17.19 14.61 -7.65
N LYS A 346 16.95 15.23 -6.51
CA LYS A 346 17.83 16.18 -5.84
C LYS A 346 18.40 15.50 -4.59
N ILE A 347 19.72 15.39 -4.51
CA ILE A 347 20.42 14.78 -3.38
C ILE A 347 21.10 15.86 -2.58
N THR A 348 20.98 15.80 -1.25
CA THR A 348 21.83 16.58 -0.34
C THR A 348 22.69 15.65 0.48
N VAL A 349 23.99 15.95 0.56
CA VAL A 349 24.96 15.23 1.40
C VAL A 349 25.49 16.19 2.44
N GLN A 350 25.32 15.86 3.72
CA GLN A 350 25.80 16.64 4.86
C GLN A 350 26.85 15.82 5.61
N ALA A 351 28.09 16.30 5.65
CA ALA A 351 29.14 15.70 6.47
C ALA A 351 28.87 15.93 7.96
N LEU A 352 29.17 14.90 8.76
CA LEU A 352 29.14 14.98 10.22
C LEU A 352 30.56 15.18 10.78
N ALA A 353 30.67 15.71 12.00
CA ALA A 353 31.94 15.83 12.73
C ALA A 353 33.08 16.59 12.00
N MET A 354 32.75 17.58 11.16
CA MET A 354 33.69 18.56 10.62
C MET A 354 33.09 19.95 10.71
N ASN A 355 33.93 20.98 10.60
CA ASN A 355 33.53 22.38 10.68
C ASN A 355 33.94 23.12 9.41
N GLY A 356 33.26 24.22 9.12
CA GLY A 356 33.49 25.05 7.95
C GLY A 356 32.19 25.36 7.23
N THR A 357 32.29 26.04 6.10
CA THR A 357 31.12 26.40 5.28
C THR A 357 30.81 25.35 4.21
N GLU A 358 31.78 24.52 3.85
CA GLU A 358 31.65 23.45 2.84
C GLU A 358 31.39 22.07 3.50
N THR A 359 30.48 22.03 4.47
CA THR A 359 30.09 20.78 5.15
C THR A 359 28.87 20.11 4.51
N LYS A 360 28.27 20.76 3.52
CA LYS A 360 27.09 20.28 2.80
C LYS A 360 27.28 20.49 1.30
N THR A 361 26.83 19.52 0.52
CA THR A 361 26.75 19.63 -0.93
C THR A 361 25.37 19.19 -1.43
N GLN A 362 25.09 19.52 -2.68
CA GLN A 362 23.85 19.17 -3.35
C GLN A 362 24.13 18.77 -4.80
N ILE A 363 23.49 17.67 -5.22
CA ILE A 363 23.47 17.21 -6.62
C ILE A 363 22.03 17.38 -7.10
N LYS A 364 21.84 18.08 -8.22
CA LYS A 364 20.54 18.31 -8.83
C LYS A 364 20.41 17.45 -10.09
N ASP A 365 19.16 17.22 -10.48
CA ASP A 365 18.80 16.60 -11.75
C ASP A 365 19.44 15.21 -11.97
N LEU A 366 19.66 14.47 -10.87
CA LEU A 366 20.17 13.10 -10.95
C LEU A 366 19.07 12.18 -11.46
N THR A 367 19.28 11.55 -12.61
CA THR A 367 18.36 10.58 -13.17
C THR A 367 18.65 9.19 -12.61
N ILE A 368 17.66 8.56 -11.99
CA ILE A 368 17.69 7.17 -11.53
C ILE A 368 16.81 6.35 -12.48
N ILE A 369 17.38 5.28 -13.03
CA ILE A 369 16.76 4.43 -14.05
C ILE A 369 16.38 3.09 -13.42
N ALA A 370 15.21 2.57 -13.76
CA ALA A 370 14.73 1.25 -13.32
C ALA A 370 15.76 0.15 -13.62
N GLY A 371 16.01 -0.72 -12.64
CA GLY A 371 16.91 -1.86 -12.76
C GLY A 371 18.41 -1.51 -12.91
N GLN A 372 18.79 -0.23 -12.80
CA GLN A 372 20.18 0.21 -12.91
C GLN A 372 20.71 0.75 -11.57
N SER A 373 22.04 0.66 -11.40
CA SER A 373 22.75 1.30 -10.29
C SER A 373 23.39 2.61 -10.74
N THR A 374 23.04 3.69 -10.06
CA THR A 374 23.55 5.04 -10.27
C THR A 374 24.53 5.37 -9.14
N PRO A 375 25.86 5.31 -9.36
CA PRO A 375 26.83 5.63 -8.34
C PRO A 375 26.96 7.15 -8.14
N VAL A 376 26.93 7.58 -6.89
CA VAL A 376 27.20 8.94 -6.45
C VAL A 376 28.32 8.90 -5.42
N SER A 377 29.35 9.71 -5.67
CA SER A 377 30.47 9.88 -4.76
C SER A 377 30.72 11.35 -4.48
N TYR A 378 31.05 11.67 -3.23
CA TYR A 378 31.51 13.02 -2.86
C TYR A 378 32.61 12.93 -1.80
N ASP A 379 33.74 13.61 -2.08
CA ASP A 379 34.89 13.70 -1.18
C ASP A 379 35.00 15.10 -0.57
N PHE A 380 34.73 15.19 0.73
CA PHE A 380 34.99 16.38 1.52
C PHE A 380 36.50 16.59 1.69
N LYS A 381 36.88 17.84 1.88
CA LYS A 381 38.27 18.25 2.11
C LYS A 381 38.35 18.88 3.48
N THR A 382 39.34 18.46 4.27
CA THR A 382 39.58 19.03 5.60
C THR A 382 41.06 19.11 5.94
N GLY A 383 41.42 20.06 6.79
CA GLY A 383 42.71 20.17 7.49
C GLY A 383 42.52 20.28 9.00
N ASN A 384 43.59 20.05 9.77
CA ASN A 384 43.57 20.15 11.22
C ASN A 384 44.17 21.48 11.66
N PHE A 385 43.49 22.18 12.57
CA PHE A 385 44.04 23.34 13.26
C PHE A 385 44.11 23.05 14.76
N GLN A 386 45.30 23.16 15.35
CA GLN A 386 45.55 22.99 16.77
C GLN A 386 46.03 24.31 17.37
N ILE A 387 45.48 24.69 18.52
CA ILE A 387 45.87 25.90 19.23
C ILE A 387 46.15 25.63 20.71
N TYR A 388 47.24 26.21 21.21
CA TYR A 388 47.59 26.27 22.62
C TYR A 388 47.65 27.73 23.07
N THR A 389 47.14 28.00 24.27
CA THR A 389 47.13 29.31 24.90
C THR A 389 47.99 29.24 26.15
N LYS A 390 48.97 30.14 26.30
CA LYS A 390 49.98 30.11 27.36
C LYS A 390 50.06 31.42 28.13
N ALA A 391 50.38 31.32 29.42
CA ALA A 391 50.92 32.42 30.23
C ALA A 391 52.27 31.98 30.77
N GLY A 392 53.35 32.68 30.40
CA GLY A 392 54.71 32.18 30.65
C GLY A 392 54.94 30.83 29.94
N ASN A 393 55.26 29.79 30.72
CA ASN A 393 55.48 28.42 30.22
C ASN A 393 54.28 27.48 30.43
N GLU A 394 53.20 27.95 31.05
CA GLU A 394 52.03 27.12 31.40
C GLU A 394 50.89 27.30 30.41
N ASN A 395 50.17 26.21 30.11
CA ASN A 395 48.96 26.26 29.31
C ASN A 395 47.79 26.78 30.15
N ILE A 396 47.09 27.77 29.63
CA ILE A 396 45.94 28.42 30.27
C ILE A 396 44.65 28.17 29.49
N ASP A 397 43.52 28.16 30.19
CA ASP A 397 42.21 28.00 29.56
C ASP A 397 41.75 29.27 28.84
N ALA A 398 41.20 29.10 27.64
CA ALA A 398 40.67 30.15 26.79
C ALA A 398 39.50 29.64 25.96
N VAL A 399 38.53 30.51 25.66
CA VAL A 399 37.58 30.27 24.57
C VAL A 399 38.26 30.64 23.26
N VAL A 400 38.28 29.70 22.33
CA VAL A 400 38.70 29.93 20.95
C VAL A 400 37.46 29.93 20.06
N THR A 401 37.33 30.97 19.26
CA THR A 401 36.32 31.10 18.21
C THR A 401 37.00 31.19 16.85
N VAL A 402 36.50 30.42 15.89
CA VAL A 402 37.03 30.35 14.52
C VAL A 402 35.96 30.86 13.56
N LYS A 403 36.33 31.85 12.76
CA LYS A 403 35.47 32.49 11.75
C LYS A 403 36.16 32.41 10.40
N GLU A 404 35.45 31.95 9.38
CA GLU A 404 35.99 31.92 8.02
C GLU A 404 36.08 33.34 7.47
N THR A 405 37.25 33.72 6.94
CA THR A 405 37.51 35.10 6.53
C THR A 405 36.69 35.51 5.30
N SER A 406 36.48 34.59 4.36
CA SER A 406 35.76 34.88 3.11
C SER A 406 34.27 35.15 3.33
N THR A 407 33.61 34.36 4.18
CA THR A 407 32.16 34.46 4.41
C THR A 407 31.81 35.24 5.68
N GLY A 408 32.77 35.42 6.58
CA GLY A 408 32.53 35.95 7.92
C GLY A 408 31.71 35.01 8.82
N THR A 409 31.50 33.76 8.43
CA THR A 409 30.71 32.80 9.20
C THR A 409 31.54 32.25 10.36
N ARG A 410 30.97 32.25 11.57
CA ARG A 410 31.56 31.52 12.70
C ARG A 410 31.34 30.02 12.46
N VAL A 411 32.43 29.28 12.25
CA VAL A 411 32.37 27.87 11.85
C VAL A 411 32.70 26.90 12.99
N ALA A 412 33.44 27.35 14.01
CA ALA A 412 33.77 26.51 15.15
C ALA A 412 34.02 27.33 16.43
N SER A 413 33.90 26.65 17.57
CA SER A 413 34.29 27.19 18.87
C SER A 413 34.66 26.06 19.81
N SER A 414 35.68 26.27 20.64
CA SER A 414 36.05 25.29 21.67
C SER A 414 36.75 25.98 22.84
N ARG A 415 36.85 25.28 23.98
CA ARG A 415 37.70 25.69 25.11
C ARG A 415 39.02 24.92 25.04
N THR A 416 40.13 25.62 25.28
CA THR A 416 41.46 25.00 25.26
C THR A 416 41.73 24.18 26.51
N TYR A 417 41.12 24.52 27.65
CA TYR A 417 41.51 23.97 28.95
C TYR A 417 43.05 24.04 29.09
N THR A 418 43.69 22.99 29.61
CA THR A 418 45.15 22.88 29.67
C THR A 418 45.77 22.08 28.50
N LYS A 419 44.92 21.47 27.64
CA LYS A 419 45.35 20.54 26.57
C LYS A 419 45.34 21.15 25.16
N GLY A 420 44.94 22.41 25.04
CA GLY A 420 44.71 23.07 23.76
C GLY A 420 43.39 22.64 23.11
N ALA A 421 43.06 23.29 21.99
CA ALA A 421 41.87 23.00 21.21
C ALA A 421 42.25 22.51 19.80
N LYS A 422 41.56 21.47 19.33
CA LYS A 422 41.70 20.93 17.97
C LYS A 422 40.43 21.18 17.18
N PHE A 423 40.60 21.60 15.94
CA PHE A 423 39.53 21.82 14.99
C PHE A 423 39.82 21.05 13.71
N LEU A 424 38.81 20.34 13.20
CA LEU A 424 38.80 19.81 11.84
C LEU A 424 37.99 20.77 10.99
N LEU A 425 38.66 21.46 10.07
CA LEU A 425 38.10 22.56 9.28
C LEU A 425 38.21 22.25 7.79
N ASN A 426 37.29 22.76 6.97
CA ASN A 426 37.51 22.84 5.52
C ASN A 426 38.81 23.64 5.22
N PRO A 427 39.49 23.42 4.07
CA PRO A 427 40.61 24.25 3.68
C PRO A 427 40.20 25.71 3.49
N GLY A 428 41.02 26.64 3.98
CA GLY A 428 40.68 28.05 3.89
C GLY A 428 41.49 28.93 4.84
N ILE A 429 41.10 30.20 4.87
CA ILE A 429 41.69 31.23 5.72
C ILE A 429 40.69 31.58 6.81
N TYR A 430 41.14 31.54 8.06
CA TYR A 430 40.31 31.71 9.23
C TYR A 430 40.83 32.82 10.14
N GLU A 431 39.93 33.70 10.56
CA GLU A 431 40.13 34.58 11.70
C GLU A 431 39.87 33.78 12.99
N VAL A 432 40.88 33.72 13.86
CA VAL A 432 40.83 33.01 15.13
C VAL A 432 40.96 34.01 16.26
N LYS A 433 39.94 34.03 17.13
CA LYS A 433 39.93 34.83 18.36
C LYS A 433 40.07 33.93 19.57
N ALA A 434 41.09 34.18 20.38
CA ALA A 434 41.32 33.49 21.65
C ALA A 434 41.13 34.47 22.81
N ALA A 435 40.23 34.14 23.74
CA ALA A 435 39.93 34.94 24.93
C ALA A 435 40.22 34.12 26.19
N PRO A 436 41.21 34.51 27.01
CA PRO A 436 41.54 33.81 28.26
C PRO A 436 40.37 33.75 29.24
N LEU A 437 40.34 32.71 30.06
CA LEU A 437 39.33 32.48 31.09
C LEU A 437 39.96 32.32 32.47
N GLY A 438 39.11 32.15 33.49
CA GLY A 438 39.53 31.88 34.86
C GLY A 438 40.36 33.04 35.43
N GLU A 439 41.51 32.69 36.03
CA GLU A 439 42.44 33.65 36.64
C GLU A 439 43.05 34.62 35.62
N HIS A 440 43.04 34.29 34.33
CA HIS A 440 43.61 35.10 33.26
C HIS A 440 42.58 35.93 32.49
N LYS A 441 41.30 35.93 32.90
CA LYS A 441 40.20 36.58 32.17
C LYS A 441 40.35 38.10 31.93
N THR A 442 41.23 38.76 32.71
CA THR A 442 41.53 40.19 32.56
C THR A 442 42.50 40.48 31.42
N LYS A 443 43.21 39.46 30.92
CA LYS A 443 44.12 39.60 29.78
C LYS A 443 43.32 39.83 28.48
N ALA A 444 43.80 40.74 27.64
CA ALA A 444 43.13 41.09 26.38
C ALA A 444 43.05 39.88 25.43
N ALA A 445 41.90 39.69 24.78
CA ALA A 445 41.73 38.67 23.76
C ALA A 445 42.63 38.97 22.55
N GLN A 446 43.21 37.93 21.95
CA GLN A 446 44.05 38.05 20.77
C GLN A 446 43.31 37.50 19.55
N THR A 447 43.45 38.19 18.42
CA THR A 447 42.88 37.81 17.13
C THR A 447 43.98 37.75 16.08
N PHE A 448 43.99 36.69 15.28
CA PHE A 448 44.97 36.48 14.22
C PHE A 448 44.37 35.62 13.11
N THR A 449 45.06 35.54 11.98
CA THR A 449 44.63 34.73 10.84
C THR A 449 45.44 33.44 10.76
N VAL A 450 44.82 32.34 10.36
CA VAL A 450 45.47 31.05 10.09
C VAL A 450 44.99 30.49 8.76
N GLU A 451 45.93 29.95 7.98
CA GLU A 451 45.63 29.15 6.79
C GLU A 451 45.55 27.66 7.21
N VAL A 452 44.45 27.00 6.85
CA VAL A 452 44.26 25.56 7.01
C VAL A 452 44.30 24.93 5.63
N ARG A 453 45.22 23.97 5.44
CA ARG A 453 45.39 23.24 4.18
C ARG A 453 44.86 21.82 4.30
N GLN A 454 44.43 21.27 3.17
CA GLN A 454 43.90 19.91 3.09
C GLN A 454 44.93 18.89 3.60
N GLY A 455 44.52 18.01 4.52
CA GLY A 455 45.35 16.91 5.03
C GLY A 455 46.46 17.32 5.99
N GLU A 456 46.73 18.62 6.15
CA GLU A 456 47.80 19.14 6.99
C GLU A 456 47.34 19.39 8.44
N LEU A 457 48.32 19.53 9.34
CA LEU A 457 48.12 20.01 10.71
C LEU A 457 48.82 21.37 10.87
N THR A 458 48.03 22.42 11.07
CA THR A 458 48.52 23.75 11.43
C THR A 458 48.45 23.92 12.94
N THR A 459 49.59 24.15 13.61
CA THR A 459 49.64 24.38 15.06
C THR A 459 50.00 25.83 15.38
N LYS A 460 49.28 26.44 16.33
CA LYS A 460 49.57 27.80 16.82
C LYS A 460 49.67 27.85 18.34
N GLU A 461 50.71 28.51 18.84
CA GLU A 461 50.81 28.87 20.25
C GLU A 461 50.62 30.38 20.41
N ILE A 462 49.78 30.77 21.37
CA ILE A 462 49.52 32.16 21.72
C ILE A 462 49.97 32.39 23.15
N LYS A 463 50.77 33.44 23.36
CA LYS A 463 51.21 33.86 24.68
C LYS A 463 50.43 35.11 25.10
N PHE A 464 49.78 35.04 26.25
CA PHE A 464 49.03 36.13 26.88
C PHE A 464 49.79 36.73 28.04
#